data_AF-A0A7V6D0J7-F1
#
_entry.id   AF-A0A7V6D0J7-F1
#
_cell.length_a   1.000
_cell.length_b   1.000
_cell.length_c   1.000
_cell.angle_alpha   90.00
_cell.angle_beta   90.00
_cell.angle_gamma   90.00
#
_symmetry.space_group_name_H-M   'P 1'
#
loop_
_entity.id
_entity.type
_entity.pdbx_description
1 polymer ?
#
loop_
_entity_poly.entity_id
_entity_poly.type
_entity_poly.pdbx_seq_one_letter_code
_entity_poly.pdbx_strand_id
1 'polypeptide(L)'
;MADERRAFKPKPIEAYAARQTIDGLTIAAEPFETEQKTREAFGKLNPNRYGILPVLVLMRNDSGKTVDLSSMRVEYVRPDGRRLPAIPPEEVPYYRGADRPRLTPRVPYPLPGRTGGQRRNPLEAEEIQIRAFSARMLPPGESAYGFFYFHTASHTGACLYIVGIEDTSTRQPWFYFEIPLSAPR
;
A
#
# COMPACT_ATOMS: atom_id res chain seq x y z
N MET A 1 4.61 -17.43 -25.45
CA MET A 1 4.67 -17.84 -24.02
C MET A 1 4.93 -16.58 -23.24
N ALA A 2 3.89 -16.03 -22.61
CA ALA A 2 3.91 -14.70 -22.01
C ALA A 2 4.68 -14.74 -20.70
N ASP A 3 5.63 -13.81 -20.57
CA ASP A 3 6.46 -13.54 -19.42
C ASP A 3 5.62 -13.53 -18.13
N GLU A 4 5.87 -14.52 -17.28
CA GLU A 4 5.36 -14.62 -15.92
C GLU A 4 6.01 -13.45 -15.13
N ARG A 5 5.51 -12.23 -15.37
CA ARG A 5 5.94 -10.99 -14.70
C ARG A 5 5.84 -11.22 -13.20
N ARG A 6 6.97 -11.63 -12.61
CA ARG A 6 7.15 -12.13 -11.23
C ARG A 6 6.03 -11.69 -10.29
N ALA A 7 5.05 -12.56 -10.08
CA ALA A 7 4.04 -12.35 -9.06
C ALA A 7 4.77 -12.22 -7.71
N PHE A 8 4.63 -11.08 -7.04
CA PHE A 8 5.09 -10.91 -5.67
C PHE A 8 4.29 -11.89 -4.83
N LYS A 9 4.99 -12.77 -4.13
CA LYS A 9 4.38 -13.75 -3.24
C LYS A 9 4.70 -13.34 -1.82
N PRO A 10 3.72 -12.93 -1.02
CA PRO A 10 3.96 -12.64 0.38
C PRO A 10 4.32 -13.92 1.15
N LYS A 11 4.97 -13.75 2.30
CA LYS A 11 5.16 -14.82 3.28
C LYS A 11 3.79 -15.30 3.84
N PRO A 12 3.73 -16.47 4.49
CA PRO A 12 2.54 -16.88 5.24
C PRO A 12 2.12 -15.83 6.28
N ILE A 13 0.81 -15.71 6.54
CA ILE A 13 0.27 -14.64 7.41
C ILE A 13 0.81 -14.72 8.85
N GLU A 14 1.24 -15.89 9.30
CA GLU A 14 1.85 -16.14 10.61
C GLU A 14 3.25 -15.54 10.74
N ALA A 15 3.94 -15.32 9.62
CA ALA A 15 5.30 -14.78 9.62
C ALA A 15 5.35 -13.27 9.87
N TYR A 16 4.19 -12.59 9.86
CA TYR A 16 4.11 -11.16 10.12
C TYR A 16 3.87 -10.90 11.61
N ALA A 17 4.75 -10.08 12.20
CA ALA A 17 4.63 -9.68 13.60
C ALA A 17 3.41 -8.79 13.85
N ALA A 18 3.14 -7.88 12.91
CA ALA A 18 2.01 -6.96 12.95
C ALA A 18 0.77 -7.66 12.36
N ARG A 19 0.03 -8.37 13.22
CA ARG A 19 -1.20 -9.07 12.88
C ARG A 19 -2.21 -9.04 14.00
N GLN A 20 -3.48 -9.06 13.65
CA GLN A 20 -4.60 -9.12 14.58
C GLN A 20 -5.65 -10.11 14.05
N THR A 21 -6.27 -10.86 14.94
CA THR A 21 -7.36 -11.78 14.61
C THR A 21 -8.59 -11.41 15.43
N ILE A 22 -9.73 -11.21 14.76
CA ILE A 22 -11.02 -10.94 15.41
C ILE A 22 -12.08 -11.81 14.73
N ASP A 23 -12.77 -12.64 15.51
CA ASP A 23 -13.87 -13.51 15.05
C ASP A 23 -13.51 -14.35 13.79
N GLY A 24 -12.31 -14.93 13.78
CA GLY A 24 -11.81 -15.75 12.66
C GLY A 24 -11.26 -14.97 11.46
N LEU A 25 -11.44 -13.65 11.39
CA LEU A 25 -10.77 -12.82 10.38
C LEU A 25 -9.40 -12.38 10.91
N THR A 26 -8.32 -12.83 10.24
CA THR A 26 -6.95 -12.43 10.55
C THR A 26 -6.46 -11.42 9.52
N ILE A 27 -5.97 -10.27 9.99
CA ILE A 27 -5.36 -9.26 9.14
C ILE A 27 -3.92 -9.03 9.61
N ALA A 28 -2.98 -9.10 8.67
CA ALA A 28 -1.59 -8.74 8.87
C ALA A 28 -1.21 -7.53 8.02
N ALA A 29 -0.29 -6.71 8.52
CA ALA A 29 0.22 -5.56 7.79
C ALA A 29 1.74 -5.46 7.90
N GLU A 30 2.41 -5.04 6.84
CA GLU A 30 3.85 -4.77 6.86
C GLU A 30 4.20 -3.52 6.05
N PRO A 31 4.88 -2.52 6.65
CA PRO A 31 5.38 -1.39 5.89
C PRO A 31 6.60 -1.78 5.06
N PHE A 32 6.56 -1.43 3.77
CA PHE A 32 7.65 -1.62 2.83
C PHE A 32 8.51 -0.36 2.78
N GLU A 33 9.12 -0.03 3.92
CA GLU A 33 9.88 1.21 4.14
C GLU A 33 11.34 1.15 3.67
N THR A 34 11.90 -0.04 3.51
CA THR A 34 13.30 -0.24 3.12
C THR A 34 13.45 -0.47 1.62
N GLU A 35 14.60 -0.06 1.07
CA GLU A 35 14.90 -0.28 -0.35
C GLU A 35 14.85 -1.77 -0.70
N GLN A 36 15.34 -2.64 0.18
CA GLN A 36 15.28 -4.10 -0.02
C GLN A 36 13.85 -4.61 -0.17
N LYS A 37 12.94 -4.25 0.74
CA LYS A 37 11.52 -4.65 0.66
C LYS A 37 10.86 -4.10 -0.60
N THR A 38 11.05 -2.81 -0.91
CA THR A 38 10.48 -2.23 -2.14
C THR A 38 11.00 -2.89 -3.40
N ARG A 39 12.29 -3.23 -3.45
CA ARG A 39 12.89 -3.92 -4.60
C ARG A 39 12.33 -5.32 -4.81
N GLU A 40 12.02 -6.02 -3.73
CA GLU A 40 11.37 -7.33 -3.76
C GLU A 40 9.96 -7.25 -4.36
N ALA A 41 9.15 -6.26 -3.95
CA ALA A 41 7.77 -6.11 -4.41
C ALA A 41 7.62 -5.41 -5.77
N PHE A 42 8.40 -4.36 -6.02
CA PHE A 42 8.24 -3.41 -7.12
C PHE A 42 9.45 -3.36 -8.09
N GLY A 43 10.46 -4.21 -7.87
CA GLY A 43 11.62 -4.29 -8.75
C GLY A 43 12.49 -3.04 -8.74
N LYS A 44 12.57 -2.32 -9.87
CA LYS A 44 13.38 -1.09 -9.97
C LYS A 44 12.69 0.13 -9.38
N LEU A 45 11.38 0.07 -9.20
CA LEU A 45 10.60 1.14 -8.61
C LEU A 45 10.77 1.13 -7.09
N ASN A 46 11.06 2.30 -6.52
CA ASN A 46 11.01 2.51 -5.08
C ASN A 46 10.05 3.67 -4.78
N PRO A 47 8.79 3.39 -4.41
CA PRO A 47 7.79 4.41 -4.13
C PRO A 47 8.19 5.35 -2.98
N ASN A 48 8.96 4.86 -1.99
CA ASN A 48 9.38 5.67 -0.85
C ASN A 48 10.22 6.89 -1.26
N ARG A 49 10.96 6.80 -2.38
CA ARG A 49 11.73 7.94 -2.92
C ARG A 49 10.86 9.12 -3.36
N TYR A 50 9.56 8.90 -3.52
CA TYR A 50 8.58 9.91 -3.91
C TYR A 50 7.63 10.27 -2.76
N GLY A 51 7.95 9.87 -1.52
CA GLY A 51 7.10 10.11 -0.35
C GLY A 51 5.90 9.17 -0.23
N ILE A 52 5.86 8.10 -1.04
CA ILE A 52 4.78 7.11 -1.00
C ILE A 52 5.28 5.89 -0.22
N LEU A 53 4.64 5.60 0.92
CA LEU A 53 4.84 4.38 1.70
C LEU A 53 3.86 3.30 1.23
N PRO A 54 4.35 2.19 0.64
CA PRO A 54 3.53 1.00 0.43
C PRO A 54 3.43 0.22 1.74
N VAL A 55 2.21 -0.18 2.09
CA VAL A 55 1.94 -1.10 3.18
C VAL A 55 1.27 -2.34 2.60
N LEU A 56 1.92 -3.49 2.74
CA LEU A 56 1.34 -4.78 2.40
C LEU A 56 0.28 -5.13 3.43
N VAL A 57 -0.91 -5.50 2.97
CA VAL A 57 -1.98 -6.04 3.81
C VAL A 57 -2.29 -7.44 3.33
N LEU A 58 -2.40 -8.38 4.28
CA LEU A 58 -2.87 -9.74 4.05
C LEU A 58 -4.09 -9.98 4.92
N MET A 59 -5.09 -10.63 4.37
CA MET A 59 -6.30 -11.02 5.06
C MET A 59 -6.52 -12.51 4.86
N ARG A 60 -6.80 -13.23 5.94
CA ARG A 60 -7.28 -14.60 5.90
C ARG A 60 -8.59 -14.70 6.64
N ASN A 61 -9.60 -15.24 5.97
CA ASN A 61 -10.90 -15.44 6.56
C ASN A 61 -11.06 -16.89 7.02
N ASP A 62 -10.81 -17.11 8.30
CA ASP A 62 -11.14 -18.38 8.98
C ASP A 62 -12.51 -18.29 9.67
N SER A 63 -13.24 -17.18 9.50
CA SER A 63 -14.63 -17.08 9.92
C SER A 63 -15.47 -17.91 8.95
N GLY A 64 -16.41 -18.72 9.47
CA GLY A 64 -17.30 -19.55 8.64
C GLY A 64 -18.28 -18.76 7.76
N LYS A 65 -18.04 -17.47 7.54
CA LYS A 65 -18.92 -16.53 6.86
C LYS A 65 -18.16 -15.79 5.75
N THR A 66 -18.86 -15.39 4.69
CA THR A 66 -18.26 -14.57 3.64
C THR A 66 -18.22 -13.11 4.09
N VAL A 67 -17.05 -12.49 3.96
CA VAL A 67 -16.80 -11.10 4.34
C VAL A 67 -16.84 -10.21 3.10
N ASP A 68 -17.57 -9.09 3.17
CA ASP A 68 -17.55 -8.03 2.17
C ASP A 68 -16.46 -6.99 2.53
N LEU A 69 -15.64 -6.66 1.54
CA LEU A 69 -14.54 -5.69 1.62
C LEU A 69 -14.77 -4.48 0.69
N SER A 70 -15.91 -4.40 0.01
CA SER A 70 -16.20 -3.36 -0.98
C SER A 70 -16.28 -1.95 -0.36
N SER A 71 -16.75 -1.87 0.89
CA SER A 71 -16.84 -0.63 1.68
C SER A 71 -15.60 -0.39 2.55
N MET A 72 -14.59 -1.26 2.45
CA MET A 72 -13.43 -1.25 3.33
C MET A 72 -12.60 0.02 3.11
N ARG A 73 -12.24 0.67 4.21
CA ARG A 73 -11.32 1.81 4.23
C ARG A 73 -10.12 1.49 5.11
N VAL A 74 -8.96 1.87 4.62
CA VAL A 74 -7.68 1.68 5.30
C VAL A 74 -7.04 3.04 5.51
N GLU A 75 -6.71 3.34 6.76
CA GLU A 75 -6.06 4.59 7.15
C GLU A 75 -4.75 4.29 7.87
N TYR A 76 -3.70 5.05 7.53
CA TYR A 76 -2.46 5.08 8.28
C TYR A 76 -2.60 6.10 9.41
N VAL A 77 -2.51 5.65 10.65
CA VAL A 77 -2.57 6.52 11.84
C VAL A 77 -1.15 6.77 12.32
N ARG A 78 -0.74 8.03 12.27
CA ARG A 78 0.56 8.47 12.78
C ARG A 78 0.57 8.49 14.31
N PRO A 79 1.76 8.50 14.95
CA PRO A 79 1.87 8.58 16.40
C PRO A 79 1.25 9.85 17.01
N ASP A 80 1.13 10.92 16.23
CA ASP A 80 0.45 12.17 16.63
C ASP A 80 -1.08 12.09 16.49
N GLY A 81 -1.63 10.91 16.18
CA GLY A 81 -3.06 10.66 15.98
C GLY A 81 -3.59 11.09 14.63
N ARG A 82 -2.77 11.69 13.76
CA ARG A 82 -3.20 12.09 12.42
C ARG A 82 -3.47 10.86 11.56
N ARG A 83 -4.67 10.82 10.97
CA ARG A 83 -5.13 9.77 10.06
C ARG A 83 -4.87 10.19 8.61
N LEU A 84 -4.30 9.29 7.82
CA LEU A 84 -4.04 9.45 6.40
C LEU A 84 -4.77 8.35 5.63
N PRO A 85 -5.76 8.67 4.79
CA PRO A 85 -6.43 7.65 3.99
C PRO A 85 -5.47 7.05 2.96
N ALA A 86 -5.71 5.80 2.59
CA ALA A 86 -5.00 5.16 1.49
C ALA A 86 -5.28 5.92 0.18
N ILE A 87 -4.23 6.09 -0.62
CA ILE A 87 -4.29 6.70 -1.93
C ILE A 87 -4.77 5.63 -2.92
N PRO A 88 -5.81 5.90 -3.71
CA PRO A 88 -6.19 5.03 -4.82
C PRO A 88 -4.98 4.78 -5.74
N PRO A 89 -4.70 3.54 -6.15
CA PRO A 89 -3.52 3.22 -6.96
C PRO A 89 -3.38 4.12 -8.21
N GLU A 90 -4.50 4.44 -8.86
CA GLU A 90 -4.62 5.33 -10.03
C GLU A 90 -4.23 6.79 -9.74
N GLU A 91 -4.30 7.21 -8.47
CA GLU A 91 -3.93 8.55 -8.06
C GLU A 91 -2.45 8.66 -7.66
N VAL A 92 -1.79 7.55 -7.28
CA VAL A 92 -0.39 7.53 -6.85
C VAL A 92 0.57 8.30 -7.80
N PRO A 93 0.45 8.21 -9.15
CA PRO A 93 1.27 8.99 -10.06
C PRO A 93 1.25 10.51 -9.81
N TYR A 94 0.13 11.03 -9.31
CA TYR A 94 -0.08 12.48 -9.16
C TYR A 94 0.42 13.02 -7.81
N TYR A 95 0.74 12.15 -6.84
CA TYR A 95 1.20 12.54 -5.50
C TYR A 95 2.69 12.94 -5.44
N ARG A 96 3.25 13.53 -6.50
CA ARG A 96 4.67 13.94 -6.51
C ARG A 96 5.05 14.72 -5.25
N GLY A 97 5.84 14.07 -4.40
CA GLY A 97 6.64 14.73 -3.38
C GLY A 97 7.49 15.83 -4.03
N ALA A 98 7.65 16.95 -3.32
CA ALA A 98 8.20 18.18 -3.86
C ALA A 98 9.63 18.05 -4.40
N ASP A 99 9.79 17.73 -5.68
CA ASP A 99 10.88 18.28 -6.48
C ASP A 99 10.37 19.54 -7.16
N ARG A 100 10.40 20.65 -6.40
CA ARG A 100 10.40 21.98 -7.01
C ARG A 100 11.61 22.03 -7.94
N PRO A 101 11.46 22.41 -9.22
CA PRO A 101 12.63 22.68 -10.05
C PRO A 101 13.48 23.72 -9.31
N ARG A 102 14.75 23.40 -9.04
CA ARG A 102 15.72 24.42 -8.66
C ARG A 102 15.67 25.46 -9.76
N LEU A 103 15.18 26.66 -9.44
CA LEU A 103 15.36 27.86 -10.23
C LEU A 103 16.87 28.09 -10.33
N THR A 104 17.54 27.42 -11.27
CA THR A 104 18.82 27.89 -11.76
C THR A 104 18.53 29.17 -12.54
N PRO A 105 19.20 30.30 -12.22
CA PRO A 105 19.10 31.50 -13.05
C PRO A 105 19.48 31.13 -14.49
N ARG A 106 18.61 31.51 -15.43
CA ARG A 106 18.85 31.38 -16.87
C ARG A 106 20.16 32.10 -17.21
N VAL A 107 21.19 31.34 -17.55
CA VAL A 107 22.27 31.82 -18.44
C VAL A 107 21.78 31.59 -19.88
N PRO A 108 21.59 32.65 -20.70
CA PRO A 108 21.17 32.49 -22.07
C PRO A 108 22.38 32.09 -22.91
N TYR A 109 22.48 30.81 -23.25
CA TYR A 109 23.33 30.35 -24.34
C TYR A 109 22.53 29.40 -25.23
N PRO A 110 22.40 29.66 -26.54
CA PRO A 110 21.64 28.79 -27.44
C PRO A 110 22.49 27.56 -27.76
N LEU A 111 22.22 26.43 -27.12
CA LEU A 111 22.72 25.12 -27.55
C LEU A 111 21.66 24.47 -28.47
N PRO A 112 21.97 24.27 -29.77
CA PRO A 112 21.08 23.57 -30.67
C PRO A 112 21.10 22.06 -30.36
N GLY A 113 19.91 21.48 -30.20
CA GLY A 113 19.74 20.02 -30.19
C GLY A 113 19.87 19.36 -28.83
N ARG A 114 18.83 19.44 -28.01
CA ARG A 114 18.43 18.37 -27.07
C ARG A 114 16.93 18.48 -26.84
N THR A 115 16.16 17.75 -27.63
CA THR A 115 14.77 17.40 -27.29
C THR A 115 14.81 16.72 -25.92
N GLY A 116 14.47 17.46 -24.88
CA GLY A 116 14.36 16.94 -23.53
C GLY A 116 13.26 15.88 -23.53
N GLY A 117 13.66 14.61 -23.62
CA GLY A 117 12.74 13.49 -23.50
C GLY A 117 11.94 13.66 -22.22
N GLN A 118 10.61 13.66 -22.35
CA GLN A 118 9.71 13.64 -21.20
C GLN A 118 10.17 12.50 -20.29
N ARG A 119 10.73 12.83 -19.11
CA ARG A 119 11.04 11.83 -18.09
C ARG A 119 9.71 11.22 -17.68
N ARG A 120 9.42 10.00 -18.16
CA ARG A 120 8.26 9.21 -17.75
C ARG A 120 8.20 9.19 -16.23
N ASN A 121 7.03 9.46 -15.68
CA ASN A 121 6.85 9.49 -14.23
C ASN A 121 7.06 8.06 -13.69
N PRO A 122 8.04 7.81 -12.82
CA PRO A 122 8.29 6.46 -12.33
C PRO A 122 7.11 5.87 -11.55
N LEU A 123 6.24 6.73 -11.01
CA LEU A 123 5.00 6.31 -10.34
C LEU A 123 3.87 5.92 -11.30
N GLU A 124 4.01 6.09 -12.62
CA GLU A 124 3.09 5.52 -13.63
C GLU A 124 3.36 4.02 -13.89
N ALA A 125 4.25 3.43 -13.12
CA ALA A 125 4.57 2.02 -13.19
C ALA A 125 3.33 1.15 -12.97
N GLU A 126 3.09 0.24 -13.92
CA GLU A 126 1.98 -0.75 -13.88
C GLU A 126 2.05 -1.60 -12.60
N GLU A 127 3.25 -1.78 -12.04
CA GLU A 127 3.47 -2.47 -10.77
C GLU A 127 2.66 -1.87 -9.62
N ILE A 128 2.43 -0.55 -9.57
CA ILE A 128 1.61 0.06 -8.51
C ILE A 128 0.17 -0.45 -8.59
N GLN A 129 -0.38 -0.56 -9.80
CA GLN A 129 -1.73 -1.06 -10.05
C GLN A 129 -1.84 -2.55 -9.76
N ILE A 130 -0.94 -3.34 -10.34
CA ILE A 130 -0.97 -4.81 -10.21
C ILE A 130 -0.77 -5.26 -8.76
N ARG A 131 -0.01 -4.51 -7.98
CA ARG A 131 0.27 -4.84 -6.57
C ARG A 131 -0.80 -4.34 -5.61
N ALA A 132 -1.71 -3.47 -6.05
CA ALA A 132 -2.73 -2.93 -5.17
C ALA A 132 -3.67 -4.02 -4.62
N PHE A 133 -4.15 -3.82 -3.39
CA PHE A 133 -5.19 -4.67 -2.84
C PHE A 133 -6.49 -4.48 -3.62
N SER A 134 -7.05 -5.57 -4.16
CA SER A 134 -8.19 -5.51 -5.09
C SER A 134 -9.36 -6.42 -4.71
N ALA A 135 -9.22 -7.24 -3.66
CA ALA A 135 -10.29 -8.12 -3.21
C ALA A 135 -11.47 -7.32 -2.66
N ARG A 136 -12.66 -7.57 -3.22
CA ARG A 136 -13.92 -6.96 -2.77
C ARG A 136 -14.73 -7.87 -1.86
N MET A 137 -14.40 -9.15 -1.84
CA MET A 137 -15.07 -10.16 -1.05
C MET A 137 -14.03 -11.20 -0.64
N LEU A 138 -14.24 -11.81 0.53
CA LEU A 138 -13.37 -12.83 1.07
C LEU A 138 -14.20 -13.99 1.63
N PRO A 139 -14.39 -15.08 0.87
CA PRO A 139 -15.10 -16.28 1.31
C PRO A 139 -14.41 -17.00 2.50
N PRO A 140 -15.12 -17.88 3.22
CA PRO A 140 -14.53 -18.71 4.26
C PRO A 140 -13.39 -19.59 3.73
N GLY A 141 -12.30 -19.66 4.48
CA GLY A 141 -11.10 -20.43 4.14
C GLY A 141 -10.19 -19.75 3.10
N GLU A 142 -10.58 -18.59 2.56
CA GLU A 142 -9.79 -17.88 1.56
C GLU A 142 -8.85 -16.83 2.17
N SER A 143 -7.89 -16.40 1.37
CA SER A 143 -6.95 -15.33 1.71
C SER A 143 -6.78 -14.36 0.55
N ALA A 144 -6.63 -13.08 0.86
CA ALA A 144 -6.35 -12.02 -0.08
C ALA A 144 -5.18 -11.17 0.41
N TYR A 145 -4.44 -10.57 -0.52
CA TYR A 145 -3.36 -9.65 -0.18
C TYR A 145 -3.15 -8.60 -1.26
N GLY A 146 -2.47 -7.53 -0.88
CA GLY A 146 -2.08 -6.46 -1.78
C GLY A 146 -1.60 -5.24 -1.01
N PHE A 147 -1.19 -4.22 -1.74
CA PHE A 147 -0.64 -3.00 -1.18
C PHE A 147 -1.68 -1.89 -1.11
N PHE A 148 -1.62 -1.15 0.00
CA PHE A 148 -2.20 0.18 0.13
C PHE A 148 -1.06 1.21 0.13
N TYR A 149 -1.31 2.38 -0.43
CA TYR A 149 -0.31 3.43 -0.61
C TYR A 149 -0.65 4.64 0.25
N PHE A 150 0.32 5.24 0.91
CA PHE A 150 0.12 6.41 1.76
C PHE A 150 1.18 7.47 1.47
N HIS A 151 0.79 8.74 1.37
CA HIS A 151 1.73 9.85 1.20
C HIS A 151 2.31 10.25 2.55
N THR A 152 3.31 9.47 3.00
CA THR A 152 3.99 9.63 4.28
C THR A 152 5.31 8.84 4.27
N ALA A 153 6.25 9.21 5.13
CA ALA A 153 7.30 8.29 5.56
C ALA A 153 6.76 7.29 6.60
N SER A 154 7.49 6.21 6.86
CA SER A 154 7.19 5.32 7.98
C SER A 154 7.51 5.98 9.32
N HIS A 155 6.68 5.72 10.32
CA HIS A 155 6.79 6.26 11.68
C HIS A 155 6.74 5.12 12.69
N THR A 156 7.67 5.14 13.65
CA THR A 156 7.61 4.24 14.81
C THR A 156 6.37 4.55 15.65
N GLY A 157 5.60 3.51 16.00
CA GLY A 157 4.36 3.66 16.76
C GLY A 157 3.13 4.01 15.90
N ALA A 158 3.26 4.00 14.58
CA ALA A 158 2.10 4.09 13.70
C ALA A 158 1.29 2.79 13.72
N CYS A 159 -0.01 2.90 13.45
CA CYS A 159 -0.89 1.77 13.25
C CYS A 159 -1.71 1.91 11.97
N LEU A 160 -2.16 0.77 11.44
CA LEU A 160 -3.11 0.71 10.35
C LEU A 160 -4.52 0.54 10.95
N TYR A 161 -5.41 1.47 10.64
CA TYR A 161 -6.80 1.44 11.05
C TYR A 161 -7.66 0.97 9.89
N ILE A 162 -8.41 -0.11 10.07
CA ILE A 162 -9.23 -0.73 9.02
C ILE A 162 -10.68 -0.81 9.49
N VAL A 163 -11.60 -0.31 8.65
CA VAL A 163 -13.04 -0.27 8.91
C VAL A 163 -13.84 -0.56 7.65
N GLY A 164 -15.15 -0.72 7.80
CA GLY A 164 -16.06 -0.93 6.65
C GLY A 164 -16.01 -2.33 6.07
N ILE A 165 -15.52 -3.28 6.86
CA ILE A 165 -15.64 -4.71 6.61
C ILE A 165 -17.05 -5.12 7.06
N GLU A 166 -17.78 -5.91 6.27
CA GLU A 166 -19.17 -6.28 6.57
C GLU A 166 -19.38 -7.79 6.45
N ASP A 167 -20.28 -8.34 7.27
CA ASP A 167 -20.77 -9.71 7.09
C ASP A 167 -21.82 -9.71 5.97
N THR A 168 -21.55 -10.43 4.88
CA THR A 168 -22.47 -10.46 3.71
C THR A 168 -23.87 -10.96 4.04
N SER A 169 -24.03 -11.79 5.09
CA SER A 169 -25.32 -12.38 5.46
C SER A 169 -26.21 -11.40 6.24
N THR A 170 -25.61 -10.56 7.09
CA THR A 170 -26.35 -9.65 7.98
C THR A 170 -26.26 -8.19 7.56
N ARG A 171 -25.32 -7.84 6.65
CA ARG A 171 -24.90 -6.46 6.33
C ARG A 171 -24.54 -5.62 7.56
N GLN A 172 -24.20 -6.29 8.67
CA GLN A 172 -23.72 -5.58 9.83
C GLN A 172 -22.24 -5.26 9.65
N PRO A 173 -21.80 -4.05 10.04
CA PRO A 173 -20.38 -3.74 10.07
C PRO A 173 -19.69 -4.72 11.03
N TRP A 174 -18.65 -5.34 10.52
CA TRP A 174 -17.70 -6.07 11.33
C TRP A 174 -16.94 -5.08 12.22
N PHE A 175 -16.29 -5.63 13.26
CA PHE A 175 -15.34 -4.88 14.08
C PHE A 175 -14.32 -4.11 13.24
N TYR A 176 -13.77 -3.04 13.82
CA TYR A 176 -12.60 -2.38 13.26
C TYR A 176 -11.32 -3.11 13.68
N PHE A 177 -10.25 -2.91 12.91
CA PHE A 177 -8.93 -3.43 13.24
C PHE A 177 -7.95 -2.28 13.44
N GLU A 178 -7.07 -2.45 14.42
CA GLU A 178 -5.95 -1.56 14.71
C GLU A 178 -4.68 -2.41 14.74
N ILE A 179 -3.86 -2.27 13.70
CA ILE A 179 -2.67 -3.11 13.52
C ILE A 179 -1.42 -2.23 13.71
N PRO A 180 -0.71 -2.35 14.83
CA PRO A 180 0.54 -1.61 15.03
C PRO A 180 1.58 -2.04 13.99
N LEU A 181 2.12 -1.08 13.21
CA LEU A 181 3.05 -1.35 12.11
C LEU A 181 4.51 -1.49 12.58
N SER A 182 4.78 -1.12 13.82
CA SER A 182 6.04 -1.38 14.51
C SER A 182 5.72 -2.14 15.78
N ALA A 183 6.52 -3.17 16.10
CA ALA A 183 6.47 -3.74 17.44
C ALA A 183 6.81 -2.62 18.46
N PRO A 184 6.07 -2.49 19.58
CA PRO A 184 6.55 -1.69 20.69
C PRO A 184 7.92 -2.24 21.09
N ARG A 185 8.92 -1.36 21.16
CA ARG A 185 10.24 -1.71 21.71
C ARG A 185 10.13 -2.05 23.19
#